data_AF-A0A1E4EYP2-F1
#
_entry.id   AF-A0A1E4EYP2-F1
#
_cell.length_a   1.000
_cell.length_b   1.000
_cell.length_c   1.000
_cell.angle_alpha   90.00
_cell.angle_beta   90.00
_cell.angle_gamma   90.00
#
_symmetry.space_group_name_H-M   'P 1'
#
loop_
_entity.id
_entity.type
_entity.pdbx_description
1 polymer ?
#
loop_
_entity_poly.entity_id
_entity_poly.type
_entity_poly.pdbx_seq_one_letter_code
_entity_poly.pdbx_strand_id
1 'polypeptide(L)'
;MQHFIESTIQALRNGTANPRTLAGDLRQLGEQLEAVEAQYETAPEEEEELRLALLQAVRHYQLSLDLLGRYLENPEPELLERAQEAAVEATLQLDDLAPDA
;
A
#
# COMPACT_ATOMS: atom_id res chain seq x y z
N MET A 1 6.86 0.50 -3.03
CA MET A 1 5.52 0.92 -2.56
C MET A 1 5.60 1.76 -1.29
N GLN A 2 6.26 1.29 -0.23
CA GLN A 2 6.47 2.05 1.02
C GLN A 2 6.97 3.50 0.82
N HIS A 3 8.01 3.72 0.00
CA HIS A 3 8.53 5.07 -0.26
C HIS A 3 7.48 6.03 -0.87
N PHE A 4 6.61 5.52 -1.75
CA PHE A 4 5.51 6.31 -2.31
C PHE A 4 4.50 6.71 -1.23
N ILE A 5 4.11 5.78 -0.36
CA ILE A 5 3.17 6.04 0.75
C ILE A 5 3.78 7.05 1.72
N GLU A 6 5.05 6.87 2.10
CA GLU A 6 5.74 7.79 3.01
C GLU A 6 5.80 9.22 2.46
N SER A 7 6.24 9.38 1.21
CA SER A 7 6.30 10.68 0.55
C SER A 7 4.91 11.31 0.38
N THR A 8 3.89 10.50 0.10
CA THR A 8 2.49 10.94 0.05
C THR A 8 2.02 11.47 1.41
N ILE A 9 2.26 10.72 2.49
CA ILE A 9 1.89 11.14 3.85
C ILE A 9 2.60 12.44 4.22
N GLN A 10 3.89 12.58 3.90
CA GLN A 10 4.62 13.83 4.14
C GLN A 10 4.03 14.99 3.35
N ALA A 11 3.69 14.79 2.06
CA ALA A 11 3.07 15.83 1.24
C ALA A 11 1.68 16.24 1.74
N LEU A 12 0.89 15.30 2.24
CA LEU A 12 -0.42 15.55 2.85
C LEU A 12 -0.28 16.31 4.17
N ARG A 13 0.61 15.88 5.07
CA ARG A 13 0.89 16.56 6.35
C ARG A 13 1.35 18.01 6.14
N ASN A 14 2.15 18.25 5.12
CA ASN A 14 2.68 19.58 4.81
C ASN A 14 1.71 20.44 3.97
N GLY A 15 0.56 19.89 3.54
CA GLY A 15 -0.39 20.58 2.69
C GLY A 15 0.14 20.90 1.28
N THR A 16 1.16 20.17 0.82
CA THR A 16 1.82 20.38 -0.48
C THR A 16 1.29 19.45 -1.58
N ALA A 17 0.47 18.47 -1.23
CA ALA A 17 -0.15 17.55 -2.19
C ALA A 17 -1.26 18.24 -2.99
N ASN A 18 -1.33 17.97 -4.30
CA ASN A 18 -2.50 18.29 -5.11
C ASN A 18 -3.52 17.15 -4.97
N PRO A 19 -4.70 17.36 -4.34
CA PRO A 19 -5.64 16.29 -4.06
C PRO A 19 -6.14 15.54 -5.29
N ARG A 20 -6.30 16.22 -6.44
CA ARG A 20 -6.78 15.58 -7.68
C ARG A 20 -5.73 14.69 -8.31
N THR A 21 -4.50 15.19 -8.39
CA THR A 21 -3.37 14.40 -8.91
C THR A 21 -3.15 13.19 -8.02
N LEU A 22 -3.10 13.40 -6.70
CA LEU A 22 -2.86 12.33 -5.75
C LEU A 22 -3.98 11.29 -5.74
N ALA A 23 -5.25 11.70 -5.84
CA ALA A 23 -6.35 10.73 -5.97
C ALA A 23 -6.22 9.85 -7.23
N GLY A 24 -5.74 10.42 -8.34
CA GLY A 24 -5.43 9.66 -9.55
C GLY A 24 -4.29 8.66 -9.34
N ASP A 25 -3.20 9.10 -8.71
CA ASP A 25 -2.03 8.25 -8.43
C ASP A 25 -2.38 7.09 -7.48
N LEU A 26 -3.13 7.37 -6.40
CA LEU A 26 -3.60 6.35 -5.46
C LEU A 26 -4.47 5.30 -6.15
N ARG A 27 -5.39 5.74 -7.00
CA ARG A 27 -6.25 4.84 -7.77
C ARG A 27 -5.45 3.96 -8.72
N GLN A 28 -4.53 4.56 -9.49
CA GLN A 28 -3.69 3.83 -10.43
C GLN A 28 -2.85 2.75 -9.73
N LEU A 29 -2.29 3.07 -8.55
CA LEU A 29 -1.53 2.10 -7.76
C LEU A 29 -2.43 1.02 -7.16
N GLY A 30 -3.65 1.35 -6.76
CA GLY A 30 -4.66 0.38 -6.32
C GLY A 30 -4.99 -0.63 -7.42
N GLU A 31 -5.24 -0.16 -8.64
CA GLU A 31 -5.49 -1.00 -9.82
C GLU A 31 -4.28 -1.90 -10.16
N GLN A 32 -3.05 -1.39 -9.98
CA GLN A 32 -1.84 -2.21 -10.14
C GLN A 32 -1.73 -3.32 -9.08
N LEU A 33 -2.05 -3.01 -7.82
CA LEU A 33 -2.05 -3.99 -6.73
C LEU A 33 -3.12 -5.06 -6.92
N GLU A 34 -4.31 -4.69 -7.40
CA GLU A 34 -5.37 -5.65 -7.77
C GLU A 34 -4.90 -6.60 -8.88
N ALA A 35 -4.20 -6.09 -9.90
CA ALA A 35 -3.62 -6.91 -10.95
C ALA A 35 -2.51 -7.85 -10.42
N VAL A 36 -1.73 -7.42 -9.43
CA VAL A 36 -0.73 -8.25 -8.75
C VAL A 36 -1.42 -9.34 -7.92
N GLU A 37 -2.46 -9.00 -7.15
CA GLU A 37 -3.26 -9.96 -6.37
C GLU A 37 -3.81 -11.08 -7.26
N ALA A 38 -4.46 -10.72 -8.38
CA ALA A 38 -5.01 -11.70 -9.33
C ALA A 38 -3.95 -12.64 -9.94
N GLN A 39 -2.74 -12.15 -10.17
CA GLN A 39 -1.63 -12.97 -10.67
C GLN A 39 -1.19 -14.00 -9.63
N TYR A 40 -1.08 -13.60 -8.36
CA TYR A 40 -0.62 -14.49 -7.29
C TYR A 40 -1.74 -15.41 -6.74
N GLU A 41 -3.01 -15.05 -6.88
CA GLU A 41 -4.12 -15.96 -6.54
C GLU A 41 -4.14 -17.22 -7.41
N THR A 42 -3.70 -17.09 -8.68
CA THR A 42 -3.67 -18.20 -9.66
C THR A 42 -2.31 -18.88 -9.79
N ALA A 43 -1.31 -18.45 -9.00
CA ALA A 43 0.03 -19.02 -9.02
C ALA A 43 0.06 -20.47 -8.46
N PRO A 44 0.93 -21.35 -8.99
CA PRO A 44 1.05 -22.74 -8.56
C PRO A 44 1.49 -22.87 -7.08
N GLU A 45 1.08 -23.96 -6.43
CA GLU A 45 1.28 -24.23 -4.98
C GLU A 45 2.74 -24.44 -4.56
N GLU A 46 3.67 -24.62 -5.50
CA GLU A 46 5.09 -24.91 -5.23
C GLU A 46 5.79 -23.82 -4.38
N GLU A 47 5.18 -22.63 -4.27
CA GLU A 47 5.64 -21.51 -3.44
C GLU A 47 4.51 -20.95 -2.55
N GLU A 48 3.67 -21.81 -1.96
CA GLU A 48 2.48 -21.40 -1.20
C GLU A 48 2.78 -20.37 -0.09
N GLU A 49 3.86 -20.55 0.67
CA GLU A 49 4.25 -19.63 1.75
C GLU A 49 4.61 -18.23 1.22
N LEU A 50 5.43 -18.17 0.16
CA LEU A 50 5.81 -16.93 -0.52
C LEU A 50 4.57 -16.25 -1.13
N ARG A 51 3.69 -17.03 -1.77
CA ARG A 51 2.45 -16.54 -2.36
C ARG A 51 1.53 -15.92 -1.30
N LEU A 52 1.35 -16.59 -0.16
CA LEU A 52 0.51 -16.09 0.93
C LEU A 52 1.06 -14.80 1.54
N ALA A 53 2.37 -14.72 1.76
CA ALA A 53 3.00 -13.53 2.31
C ALA A 53 2.99 -12.36 1.31
N LEU A 54 3.17 -12.61 0.00
CA LEU A 54 2.98 -11.59 -1.04
C LEU A 54 1.53 -11.08 -1.08
N LEU A 55 0.55 -11.97 -1.03
CA LEU A 55 -0.88 -11.59 -0.98
C LEU A 55 -1.20 -10.79 0.29
N GLN A 56 -0.63 -11.15 1.43
CA GLN A 56 -0.79 -10.38 2.67
C GLN A 56 -0.18 -8.98 2.52
N ALA A 57 1.05 -8.86 2.02
CA ALA A 57 1.69 -7.56 1.77
C ALA A 57 0.87 -6.69 0.82
N VAL A 58 0.34 -7.26 -0.27
CA VAL A 58 -0.55 -6.56 -1.22
C VAL A 58 -1.78 -6.00 -0.50
N ARG A 59 -2.44 -6.80 0.34
CA ARG A 59 -3.62 -6.36 1.11
C ARG A 59 -3.33 -5.22 2.07
N HIS A 60 -2.20 -5.26 2.76
CA HIS A 60 -1.78 -4.16 3.64
C HIS A 60 -1.46 -2.88 2.85
N TYR A 61 -0.84 -2.99 1.67
CA TYR A 61 -0.66 -1.84 0.78
C TYR A 61 -1.98 -1.29 0.25
N GLN A 62 -2.92 -2.14 -0.16
CA GLN A 62 -4.27 -1.73 -0.57
C GLN A 62 -5.00 -0.98 0.56
N LEU A 63 -4.91 -1.48 1.81
CA LEU A 63 -5.45 -0.79 2.98
C LEU A 63 -4.83 0.60 3.16
N SER A 64 -3.51 0.73 3.01
CA SER A 64 -2.84 2.02 3.09
C SER A 64 -3.35 3.00 2.02
N LEU A 65 -3.49 2.55 0.77
CA LEU A 65 -4.03 3.39 -0.31
C LEU A 65 -5.49 3.82 -0.07
N ASP A 66 -6.35 2.93 0.43
CA ASP A 66 -7.75 3.24 0.79
C ASP A 66 -7.81 4.30 1.91
N LEU A 67 -6.99 4.17 2.95
CA LEU A 67 -6.92 5.14 4.04
C LEU A 67 -6.43 6.52 3.55
N LEU A 68 -5.46 6.57 2.64
CA LEU A 68 -5.03 7.80 2.00
C LEU A 68 -6.14 8.41 1.12
N GLY A 69 -6.90 7.57 0.42
CA GLY A 69 -8.08 7.99 -0.34
C GLY A 69 -9.14 8.63 0.56
N ARG A 70 -9.47 7.98 1.68
CA ARG A 70 -10.41 8.53 2.68
C ARG A 70 -9.92 9.83 3.29
N TYR A 71 -8.61 9.97 3.54
CA TYR A 71 -8.05 11.22 4.04
C TYR A 71 -8.25 12.39 3.05
N LEU A 72 -8.13 12.14 1.75
CA LEU A 72 -8.39 13.17 0.73
C LEU A 72 -9.85 13.64 0.72
N GLU A 73 -10.79 12.78 1.07
CA GLU A 73 -12.21 13.09 1.16
C GLU A 73 -12.58 13.75 2.49
N ASN A 74 -12.01 13.25 3.59
CA ASN A 74 -12.26 13.68 4.96
C ASN A 74 -10.94 13.68 5.76
N PRO A 75 -10.25 14.83 5.86
CA PRO A 75 -8.91 14.90 6.46
C PRO A 75 -8.89 14.64 7.98
N GLU A 76 -8.72 13.39 8.35
CA GLU A 76 -8.53 12.96 9.74
C GLU A 76 -7.08 12.50 9.96
N PRO A 77 -6.33 13.09 10.92
CA PRO A 77 -4.92 12.74 11.15
C PRO A 77 -4.67 11.24 11.39
N GLU A 78 -5.59 10.58 12.08
CA GLU A 78 -5.54 9.14 12.39
C GLU A 78 -5.50 8.27 11.12
N LEU A 79 -6.10 8.73 10.01
CA LEU A 79 -6.05 8.00 8.74
C LEU A 79 -4.63 7.94 8.18
N LEU A 80 -3.83 9.00 8.35
CA LEU A 80 -2.44 9.02 7.91
C LEU A 80 -1.56 8.10 8.75
N GLU A 81 -1.79 8.07 10.06
CA GLU A 81 -1.08 7.17 10.98
C GLU A 81 -1.37 5.70 10.64
N ARG A 82 -2.65 5.35 10.49
CA ARG A 82 -3.06 3.99 10.12
C ARG A 82 -2.60 3.60 8.72
N ALA A 83 -2.58 4.54 7.77
CA ALA A 83 -2.02 4.31 6.44
C ALA A 83 -0.52 4.00 6.50
N GLN A 84 0.22 4.68 7.40
CA GLN A 84 1.64 4.43 7.63
C GLN A 84 1.87 3.07 8.27
N GLU A 85 1.12 2.73 9.31
CA GLU A 85 1.18 1.44 10.00
C GLU A 85 0.96 0.28 9.02
N ALA A 86 -0.12 0.33 8.22
CA ALA A 86 -0.39 -0.69 7.21
C ALA A 86 0.75 -0.83 6.19
N ALA A 87 1.35 0.28 5.75
CA ALA A 87 2.48 0.23 4.81
C ALA A 87 3.75 -0.37 5.43
N VAL A 88 4.00 -0.11 6.72
CA VAL A 88 5.12 -0.71 7.46
C VAL A 88 4.90 -2.20 7.64
N GLU A 89 3.69 -2.63 8.02
CA GLU A 89 3.33 -4.05 8.11
C GLU A 89 3.52 -4.78 6.77
N ALA A 90 3.11 -4.16 5.66
CA ALA A 90 3.32 -4.70 4.32
C ALA A 90 4.80 -4.89 4.00
N THR A 91 5.67 -3.94 4.37
CA THR A 91 7.12 -4.06 4.17
C THR A 91 7.71 -5.16 5.04
N LEU A 92 7.37 -5.23 6.32
CA LEU A 92 7.89 -6.26 7.23
C LEU A 92 7.60 -7.68 6.73
N GLN A 93 6.40 -7.90 6.19
CA GLN A 93 6.01 -9.16 5.56
C GLN A 93 6.89 -9.53 4.35
N LEU A 94 7.30 -8.54 3.56
CA LEU A 94 8.16 -8.76 2.39
C LEU A 94 9.62 -8.94 2.79
N ASP A 95 10.09 -8.19 3.78
CA ASP A 95 11.45 -8.29 4.31
C ASP A 95 11.68 -9.67 4.95
N ASP A 96 10.68 -10.25 5.63
CA ASP A 96 10.74 -11.62 6.17
C ASP A 96 10.91 -12.69 5.06
N LEU A 97 10.47 -12.41 3.82
CA LEU A 97 10.61 -13.31 2.67
C LEU A 97 11.95 -13.17 1.94
N ALA A 98 12.56 -11.98 1.98
CA ALA A 98 13.79 -11.65 1.27
C ALA A 98 14.68 -10.68 2.08
N PRO A 99 15.22 -11.10 3.23
CA PRO A 99 15.92 -10.23 4.17
C PRO A 99 17.22 -9.59 3.65
N ASP A 100 17.67 -10.02 2.45
CA ASP A 100 18.95 -9.65 1.85
C ASP A 100 18.81 -8.92 0.49
N ALA A 101 17.59 -8.55 0.07
CA ALA A 101 17.30 -7.85 -1.19
C ALA A 101 17.32 -6.32 -1.06
#